data_AF-A0A7S2JYL0-F1
#
_entry.id   AF-A0A7S2JYL0-F1
#
_cell.length_a   1.000
_cell.length_b   1.000
_cell.length_c   1.000
_cell.angle_alpha   90.00
_cell.angle_beta   90.00
_cell.angle_gamma   90.00
#
_symmetry.space_group_name_H-M   'P 1'
#
loop_
_entity.id
_entity.type
_entity.pdbx_description
1 polymer ?
#
loop_
_entity_poly.entity_id
_entity_poly.type
_entity_poly.pdbx_seq_one_letter_code
_entity_poly.pdbx_strand_id
1 'polypeptide(L)'
;MLTEVTVVAVSGTDPTRIMDYAENLRMWTEPVSLQLLSTVFPTVRIWPRDTTAMVIGGIHRILKGLAVQDDQWHYREILEHVRQLPPEREVVVTGHSLGGGIALIIGALTGHLAVAIQPPGVYHSLAKHQTQQEQAHGQEVHKRSVSVVVEGDWIQNFDGHGGLVQTLSCDQTSKSIAVGCHLVEGTICHLLRYCGDEARRFATCEHDYTPVSTVVEVVKELYGVMRASWQSSYIYSQWKSVALAVFVVSLILVARHGAPTLPRAKVSSV
;
A
#
# COMPACT_ATOMS: atom_id res chain seq x y z
N MET A 1 19.05 5.52 30.36
CA MET A 1 19.73 5.82 29.08
C MET A 1 18.71 6.54 28.22
N LEU A 2 18.97 7.79 27.83
CA LEU A 2 18.15 8.46 26.82
C LEU A 2 18.58 7.87 25.47
N THR A 3 17.73 7.11 24.82
CA THR A 3 17.97 6.65 23.44
C THR A 3 17.84 7.87 22.53
N GLU A 4 18.88 8.14 21.75
CA GLU A 4 18.81 9.17 20.71
C GLU A 4 17.91 8.63 19.58
N VAL A 5 16.72 9.22 19.45
CA VAL A 5 15.74 8.83 18.43
C VAL A 5 16.08 9.55 17.12
N THR A 6 16.25 8.78 16.05
CA THR A 6 16.38 9.30 14.67
C THR A 6 15.08 9.07 13.93
N VAL A 7 14.48 10.15 13.44
CA VAL A 7 13.25 10.09 12.63
C VAL A 7 13.60 10.30 11.17
N VAL A 8 13.28 9.32 10.34
CA VAL A 8 13.41 9.41 8.88
C VAL A 8 12.03 9.66 8.29
N ALA A 9 11.79 10.89 7.84
CA ALA A 9 10.53 11.28 7.22
C ALA A 9 10.63 11.17 5.69
N VAL A 10 9.76 10.35 5.11
CA VAL A 10 9.66 10.15 3.66
C VAL A 10 8.54 11.03 3.12
N SER A 11 8.89 11.90 2.15
CA SER A 11 7.92 12.76 1.49
C SER A 11 6.92 11.94 0.67
N GLY A 12 5.65 12.34 0.72
CA GLY A 12 4.61 11.84 -0.18
C GLY A 12 4.71 12.44 -1.58
N THR A 13 3.67 12.22 -2.37
CA THR A 13 3.56 12.70 -3.75
C THR A 13 3.47 14.22 -3.81
N ASP A 14 4.38 14.87 -4.53
CA ASP A 14 4.21 16.27 -4.91
C ASP A 14 3.11 16.35 -5.99
N PRO A 15 1.99 17.06 -5.75
CA PRO A 15 0.90 17.17 -6.71
C PRO A 15 1.33 17.84 -8.03
N THR A 16 2.51 18.44 -8.10
CA THR A 16 3.08 19.05 -9.31
C THR A 16 4.06 18.13 -10.05
N ARG A 17 4.42 16.95 -9.50
CA ARG A 17 5.39 16.01 -10.09
C ARG A 17 4.73 14.69 -10.46
N ILE A 18 4.47 14.53 -11.76
CA ILE A 18 3.85 13.35 -12.37
C ILE A 18 4.62 12.04 -12.08
N MET A 19 5.94 12.11 -11.86
CA MET A 19 6.76 10.92 -11.55
C MET A 19 6.42 10.27 -10.19
N ASP A 20 5.95 11.05 -9.22
CA ASP A 20 5.56 10.52 -7.91
C ASP A 20 4.25 9.69 -8.00
N TYR A 21 3.42 9.96 -9.01
CA TYR A 21 2.21 9.18 -9.31
C TYR A 21 2.51 7.85 -10.02
N ALA A 22 3.54 7.83 -10.88
CA ALA A 22 3.97 6.61 -11.56
C ALA A 22 4.51 5.56 -10.58
N GLU A 23 5.20 5.98 -9.51
CA GLU A 23 5.68 5.08 -8.45
C GLU A 23 4.51 4.48 -7.64
N ASN A 24 3.51 5.30 -7.32
CA ASN A 24 2.28 4.82 -6.64
C ASN A 24 1.55 3.77 -7.50
N LEU A 25 1.43 4.00 -8.80
CA LEU A 25 0.86 2.99 -9.70
C LEU A 25 1.68 1.71 -9.69
N ARG A 26 2.99 1.77 -9.84
CA ARG A 26 3.86 0.58 -9.94
C ARG A 26 3.96 -0.22 -8.63
N MET A 27 3.97 0.45 -7.48
CA MET A 27 4.05 -0.19 -6.16
C MET A 27 2.73 -0.88 -5.77
N TRP A 28 1.57 -0.44 -6.27
CA TRP A 28 0.27 -1.03 -5.93
C TRP A 28 -0.50 -1.62 -7.13
N THR A 29 0.11 -1.74 -8.32
CA THR A 29 -0.54 -2.30 -9.53
C THR A 29 -1.14 -3.68 -9.27
N GLU A 30 -0.36 -4.62 -8.74
CA GLU A 30 -0.79 -6.00 -8.54
C GLU A 30 -1.93 -6.14 -7.52
N PRO A 31 -1.85 -5.59 -6.28
CA PRO A 31 -2.95 -5.70 -5.32
C PRO A 31 -4.21 -4.97 -5.80
N VAL A 32 -4.10 -3.80 -6.42
CA VAL A 32 -5.25 -3.08 -7.00
C VAL A 32 -5.91 -3.91 -8.12
N SER A 33 -5.11 -4.54 -8.98
CA SER A 33 -5.63 -5.42 -10.04
C SER A 33 -6.38 -6.63 -9.46
N LEU A 34 -5.85 -7.24 -8.38
CA LEU A 34 -6.54 -8.33 -7.70
C LEU A 34 -7.82 -7.86 -7.00
N GLN A 35 -7.85 -6.65 -6.45
CA GLN A 35 -9.04 -6.08 -5.83
C GLN A 35 -10.15 -5.84 -6.86
N LEU A 36 -9.82 -5.31 -8.04
CA LEU A 36 -10.74 -5.19 -9.17
C LEU A 36 -11.25 -6.57 -9.63
N LEU A 37 -10.32 -7.53 -9.76
CA LEU A 37 -10.67 -8.90 -10.14
C LEU A 37 -11.60 -9.54 -9.10
N SER A 38 -11.43 -9.24 -7.81
CA SER A 38 -12.29 -9.74 -6.73
C SER A 38 -13.74 -9.25 -6.81
N THR A 39 -14.00 -8.18 -7.58
CA THR A 39 -15.36 -7.68 -7.85
C THR A 39 -16.06 -8.57 -8.87
N VAL A 40 -15.31 -9.16 -9.80
CA VAL A 40 -15.83 -10.05 -10.85
C VAL A 40 -15.78 -11.52 -10.41
N PHE A 41 -14.75 -11.91 -9.67
CA PHE A 41 -14.50 -13.27 -9.20
C PHE A 41 -14.43 -13.30 -7.66
N PRO A 42 -15.56 -13.54 -6.97
CA PRO A 42 -15.64 -13.48 -5.51
C PRO A 42 -14.72 -14.45 -4.78
N THR A 43 -14.27 -15.52 -5.45
CA THR A 43 -13.33 -16.51 -4.92
C THR A 43 -11.98 -15.90 -4.53
N VAL A 44 -11.56 -14.83 -5.20
CA VAL A 44 -10.33 -14.08 -4.87
C VAL A 44 -10.41 -13.48 -3.46
N ARG A 45 -11.61 -13.10 -3.00
CA ARG A 45 -11.81 -12.55 -1.65
C ARG A 45 -11.59 -13.57 -0.54
N ILE A 46 -11.64 -14.87 -0.87
CA ILE A 46 -11.55 -15.98 0.08
C ILE A 46 -10.10 -16.51 0.14
N TRP A 47 -9.20 -16.00 -0.71
CA TRP A 47 -7.83 -16.49 -0.75
C TRP A 47 -7.09 -16.20 0.56
N PRO A 48 -6.41 -17.22 1.13
CA PRO A 48 -5.49 -17.00 2.24
C PRO A 48 -4.40 -16.00 1.86
N ARG A 49 -3.87 -15.27 2.86
CA ARG A 49 -2.81 -14.27 2.65
C ARG A 49 -1.63 -14.82 1.85
N ASP A 50 -1.16 -16.01 2.21
CA ASP A 50 0.02 -16.60 1.57
C ASP A 50 -0.26 -16.94 0.10
N THR A 51 -1.50 -17.31 -0.24
CA THR A 51 -1.94 -17.51 -1.62
C THR A 51 -1.94 -16.17 -2.38
N THR A 52 -2.52 -15.12 -1.81
CA THR A 52 -2.53 -13.78 -2.41
C THR A 52 -1.10 -13.26 -2.62
N ALA A 53 -0.24 -13.38 -1.62
CA ALA A 53 1.17 -12.99 -1.69
C ALA A 53 1.94 -13.81 -2.74
N MET A 54 1.71 -15.12 -2.81
CA MET A 54 2.29 -16.00 -3.83
C MET A 54 1.86 -15.57 -5.24
N VAL A 55 0.58 -15.25 -5.43
CA VAL A 55 0.04 -14.81 -6.73
C VAL A 55 0.63 -13.46 -7.11
N ILE A 56 0.67 -12.47 -6.20
CA ILE A 56 1.32 -11.17 -6.45
C ILE A 56 2.79 -11.35 -6.83
N GLY A 57 3.54 -12.14 -6.05
CA GLY A 57 4.95 -12.43 -6.36
C GLY A 57 5.15 -13.22 -7.65
N GLY A 58 4.19 -14.07 -8.03
CA GLY A 58 4.17 -14.78 -9.30
C GLY A 58 3.93 -13.84 -10.48
N ILE A 59 2.90 -12.99 -10.38
CA ILE A 59 2.56 -11.96 -11.38
C ILE A 59 3.77 -11.05 -11.59
N HIS A 60 4.32 -10.48 -10.52
CA HIS A 60 5.47 -9.59 -10.59
C HIS A 60 6.67 -10.24 -11.32
N ARG A 61 7.01 -11.51 -10.99
CA ARG A 61 8.09 -12.24 -11.70
C ARG A 61 7.83 -12.42 -13.19
N ILE A 62 6.57 -12.64 -13.59
CA ILE A 62 6.20 -12.83 -15.00
C ILE A 62 6.24 -11.50 -15.75
N LEU A 63 5.72 -10.42 -15.14
CA LEU A 63 5.80 -9.07 -15.71
C LEU A 63 7.25 -8.64 -15.92
N LYS A 64 8.13 -8.94 -14.95
CA LYS A 64 9.58 -8.75 -15.06
C LYS A 64 10.20 -9.55 -16.20
N GLY A 65 9.86 -10.84 -16.32
CA GLY A 65 10.36 -11.71 -17.40
C GLY A 65 9.94 -11.26 -18.80
N LEU A 66 8.85 -10.48 -18.91
CA LEU A 66 8.37 -9.87 -20.15
C LEU A 66 8.92 -8.45 -20.39
N ALA A 67 9.89 -8.00 -19.58
CA ALA A 67 10.47 -6.65 -19.61
C ALA A 67 9.44 -5.51 -19.50
N VAL A 68 8.30 -5.77 -18.86
CA VAL A 68 7.22 -4.78 -18.71
C VAL A 68 7.34 -3.97 -17.44
N GLN A 69 8.15 -4.43 -16.48
CA GLN A 69 8.46 -3.71 -15.25
C GLN A 69 9.97 -3.57 -15.10
N ASP A 70 10.41 -2.33 -14.86
CA ASP A 70 11.71 -2.07 -14.22
C ASP A 70 11.59 -2.43 -12.72
N ASP A 71 12.70 -2.68 -12.01
CA ASP A 71 12.81 -2.97 -10.56
C ASP A 71 13.58 -1.89 -9.80
N GLN A 72 13.96 -0.79 -10.47
CA GLN A 72 14.49 0.41 -9.82
C GLN A 72 13.36 1.12 -9.06
N TRP A 73 13.11 0.70 -7.83
CA TRP A 73 12.22 1.44 -6.93
C TRP A 73 12.93 2.69 -6.43
N HIS A 74 12.22 3.80 -6.39
CA HIS A 74 12.80 5.09 -5.96
C HIS A 74 13.18 5.08 -4.48
N TYR A 75 12.55 4.23 -3.66
CA TYR A 75 12.85 4.14 -2.23
C TYR A 75 14.19 3.44 -1.91
N ARG A 76 14.92 2.88 -2.90
CA ARG A 76 16.15 2.11 -2.65
C ARG A 76 17.24 2.93 -1.96
N GLU A 77 17.40 4.19 -2.32
CA GLU A 77 18.39 5.08 -1.70
C GLU A 77 18.04 5.34 -0.23
N ILE A 78 16.75 5.50 0.08
CA ILE A 78 16.26 5.68 1.44
C ILE A 78 16.44 4.40 2.25
N LEU A 79 16.13 3.24 1.68
CA LEU A 79 16.33 1.94 2.31
C LEU A 79 17.80 1.74 2.70
N GLU A 80 18.71 2.06 1.78
CA GLU A 80 20.15 1.92 2.01
C GLU A 80 20.64 2.93 3.07
N HIS A 81 20.17 4.16 3.02
CA HIS A 81 20.46 5.15 4.06
C HIS A 81 20.03 4.67 5.45
N VAL A 82 18.83 4.11 5.58
CA VAL A 82 18.32 3.59 6.85
C VAL A 82 19.16 2.41 7.35
N ARG A 83 19.59 1.50 6.47
CA ARG A 83 20.48 0.38 6.83
C ARG A 83 21.85 0.82 7.33
N GLN A 84 22.32 1.98 6.88
CA GLN A 84 23.62 2.53 7.27
C GLN A 84 23.57 3.34 8.57
N LEU A 85 22.39 3.54 9.16
CA LEU A 85 22.28 4.23 10.45
C LEU A 85 22.88 3.38 11.58
N PRO A 86 23.48 4.01 12.61
CA PRO A 86 24.09 3.29 13.73
C PRO A 86 23.08 2.39 14.45
N PRO A 87 23.42 1.13 14.76
CA PRO A 87 22.50 0.17 15.37
C PRO A 87 22.10 0.55 16.80
N GLU A 88 22.86 1.43 17.45
CA GLU A 88 22.56 1.93 18.80
C GLU A 88 21.46 3.00 18.82
N ARG A 89 21.11 3.56 17.66
CA ARG A 89 20.07 4.58 17.56
C ARG A 89 18.70 3.96 17.41
N GLU A 90 17.73 4.56 18.07
CA GLU A 90 16.32 4.20 17.87
C GLU A 90 15.82 4.88 16.60
N VAL A 91 15.68 4.10 15.52
CA VAL A 91 15.22 4.61 14.23
C VAL A 91 13.71 4.43 14.08
N VAL A 92 13.04 5.52 13.72
CA VAL A 92 11.62 5.54 13.35
C VAL A 92 11.49 6.07 11.94
N VAL A 93 10.79 5.34 11.06
CA VAL A 93 10.49 5.78 9.70
C VAL A 93 9.04 6.26 9.65
N THR A 94 8.80 7.40 9.02
CA THR A 94 7.45 7.98 8.94
C THR A 94 7.20 8.60 7.57
N GLY A 95 5.93 8.82 7.25
CA GLY A 95 5.54 9.46 6.01
C GLY A 95 4.01 9.54 5.89
N HIS A 96 3.57 10.36 4.94
CA HIS A 96 2.17 10.51 4.56
C HIS A 96 1.91 9.96 3.16
N SER A 97 0.72 9.43 2.90
CA SER A 97 0.32 8.96 1.55
C SER A 97 1.33 7.95 0.97
N LEU A 98 1.86 8.18 -0.24
CA LEU A 98 2.95 7.42 -0.84
C LEU A 98 4.16 7.26 0.10
N GLY A 99 4.59 8.34 0.74
CA GLY A 99 5.72 8.33 1.67
C GLY A 99 5.43 7.47 2.90
N GLY A 100 4.17 7.41 3.33
CA GLY A 100 3.71 6.49 4.37
C GLY A 100 3.81 5.02 3.93
N GLY A 101 3.36 4.70 2.72
CA GLY A 101 3.52 3.35 2.16
C GLY A 101 4.98 2.91 2.04
N ILE A 102 5.85 3.81 1.57
CA ILE A 102 7.30 3.60 1.52
C ILE A 102 7.88 3.40 2.93
N ALA A 103 7.47 4.22 3.91
CA ALA A 103 7.91 4.09 5.29
C ALA A 103 7.55 2.72 5.88
N LEU A 104 6.33 2.22 5.62
CA LEU A 104 5.91 0.88 6.04
C LEU A 104 6.78 -0.22 5.42
N ILE A 105 7.10 -0.10 4.12
CA ILE A 105 7.97 -1.06 3.43
C ILE A 105 9.39 -1.01 4.00
N ILE A 106 9.98 0.18 4.15
CA ILE A 106 11.34 0.33 4.69
C ILE A 106 11.40 -0.20 6.13
N GLY A 107 10.44 0.17 6.99
CA GLY A 107 10.39 -0.33 8.36
C GLY A 107 10.29 -1.85 8.42
N ALA A 108 9.47 -2.46 7.55
CA ALA A 108 9.36 -3.91 7.45
C ALA A 108 10.64 -4.60 6.95
N LEU A 109 11.36 -3.98 5.99
CA LEU A 109 12.60 -4.54 5.44
C LEU A 109 13.82 -4.33 6.34
N THR A 110 13.76 -3.38 7.26
CA THR A 110 14.89 -3.02 8.15
C THR A 110 14.65 -3.43 9.60
N GLY A 111 13.42 -3.80 9.96
CA GLY A 111 13.03 -4.12 11.34
C GLY A 111 12.87 -2.88 12.23
N HIS A 112 12.81 -1.67 11.66
CA HIS A 112 12.58 -0.43 12.38
C HIS A 112 11.09 -0.12 12.54
N LEU A 113 10.75 0.72 13.52
CA LEU A 113 9.37 1.17 13.70
C LEU A 113 8.96 2.05 12.53
N ALA A 114 7.82 1.75 11.90
CA ALA A 114 7.19 2.60 10.91
C ALA A 114 5.89 3.21 11.47
N VAL A 115 5.77 4.53 11.43
CA VAL A 115 4.53 5.26 11.78
C VAL A 115 4.08 6.02 10.55
N ALA A 116 3.01 5.55 9.90
CA ALA A 116 2.55 6.08 8.64
C ALA A 116 1.17 6.75 8.80
N ILE A 117 1.01 7.92 8.17
CA ILE A 117 -0.23 8.70 8.19
C ILE A 117 -0.91 8.56 6.84
N GLN A 118 -2.14 8.07 6.83
CA GLN A 118 -2.96 7.81 5.66
C GLN A 118 -2.21 7.10 4.53
N PRO A 119 -1.44 6.01 4.82
CA PRO A 119 -0.74 5.29 3.77
C PRO A 119 -1.73 4.43 2.96
N PRO A 120 -1.39 4.08 1.71
CA PRO A 120 -1.95 2.86 1.13
C PRO A 120 -1.53 1.65 1.98
N GLY A 121 -2.37 0.61 2.01
CA GLY A 121 -1.99 -0.65 2.67
C GLY A 121 -0.73 -1.26 2.05
N VAL A 122 -0.01 -2.11 2.76
CA VAL A 122 1.18 -2.81 2.23
C VAL A 122 1.19 -4.32 2.50
N TYR A 123 0.08 -4.85 3.00
CA TYR A 123 0.05 -6.20 3.58
C TYR A 123 0.40 -7.31 2.61
N HIS A 124 -0.12 -7.26 1.38
CA HIS A 124 0.13 -8.25 0.34
C HIS A 124 1.27 -7.81 -0.58
N SER A 125 1.32 -6.51 -0.93
CA SER A 125 2.37 -5.91 -1.76
C SER A 125 3.75 -6.01 -1.14
N LEU A 126 3.90 -6.07 0.20
CA LEU A 126 5.22 -6.29 0.81
C LEU A 126 5.96 -7.52 0.26
N ALA A 127 5.23 -8.56 -0.16
CA ALA A 127 5.83 -9.80 -0.67
C ALA A 127 6.77 -9.59 -1.87
N LYS A 128 6.46 -8.64 -2.78
CA LYS A 128 7.36 -8.35 -3.92
C LYS A 128 8.64 -7.64 -3.46
N HIS A 129 8.52 -6.74 -2.49
CA HIS A 129 9.65 -6.00 -1.93
C HIS A 129 10.58 -6.92 -1.11
N GLN A 130 10.03 -7.86 -0.35
CA GLN A 130 10.80 -8.90 0.36
C GLN A 130 11.53 -9.83 -0.61
N THR A 131 10.84 -10.28 -1.66
CA THR A 131 11.44 -11.15 -2.70
C THR A 131 12.63 -10.47 -3.37
N GLN A 132 12.51 -9.17 -3.70
CA GLN A 132 13.61 -8.41 -4.30
C GLN A 132 14.80 -8.19 -3.36
N GLN A 133 14.56 -8.13 -2.05
CA GLN A 133 15.62 -7.98 -1.04
C GLN A 133 16.16 -9.33 -0.54
N GLU A 134 15.76 -10.45 -1.15
CA GLU A 134 16.12 -11.81 -0.72
C GLU A 134 15.81 -12.09 0.77
N GLN A 135 14.81 -11.39 1.33
CA GLN A 135 14.41 -11.55 2.71
C GLN A 135 13.36 -12.65 2.85
N ALA A 136 13.53 -13.50 3.87
CA ALA A 136 12.58 -14.57 4.18
C ALA A 136 11.18 -14.00 4.45
N HIS A 137 10.16 -14.69 3.93
CA HIS A 137 8.76 -14.30 4.05
C HIS A 137 8.34 -14.20 5.52
N GLY A 138 7.96 -13.00 5.96
CA GLY A 138 7.61 -12.74 7.36
C GLY A 138 6.49 -11.72 7.50
N GLN A 139 5.70 -11.87 8.57
CA GLN A 139 4.72 -10.93 9.10
C GLN A 139 5.40 -9.66 9.66
N GLU A 140 6.49 -9.17 9.05
CA GLU A 140 7.34 -8.12 9.61
C GLU A 140 6.60 -6.78 9.74
N VAL A 141 5.70 -6.47 8.81
CA VAL A 141 4.77 -5.34 8.95
C VAL A 141 3.94 -5.48 10.23
N HIS A 142 3.53 -6.68 10.67
CA HIS A 142 2.75 -6.83 11.90
C HIS A 142 3.49 -6.51 13.20
N LYS A 143 4.82 -6.51 13.19
CA LYS A 143 5.59 -6.42 14.43
C LYS A 143 5.84 -4.97 14.85
N ARG A 144 6.10 -4.08 13.90
CA ARG A 144 6.57 -2.71 14.17
C ARG A 144 6.01 -1.69 13.17
N SER A 145 4.73 -1.77 12.86
CA SER A 145 4.04 -0.75 12.08
C SER A 145 2.81 -0.18 12.76
N VAL A 146 2.60 1.11 12.55
CA VAL A 146 1.39 1.85 12.91
C VAL A 146 0.90 2.58 11.67
N SER A 147 -0.33 2.31 11.27
CA SER A 147 -1.04 3.07 10.24
C SER A 147 -2.13 3.91 10.90
N VAL A 148 -2.01 5.24 10.81
CA VAL A 148 -3.09 6.16 11.16
C VAL A 148 -3.92 6.39 9.91
N VAL A 149 -5.16 5.90 9.87
CA VAL A 149 -6.04 6.01 8.71
C VAL A 149 -7.26 6.87 9.04
N VAL A 150 -7.86 7.47 8.01
CA VAL A 150 -9.00 8.37 8.17
C VAL A 150 -10.20 7.81 7.43
N GLU A 151 -11.38 7.85 8.05
CA GLU A 151 -12.63 7.41 7.43
C GLU A 151 -12.91 8.16 6.11
N GLY A 152 -13.35 7.45 5.08
CA GLY A 152 -13.66 8.05 3.78
C GLY A 152 -12.44 8.44 2.94
N ASP A 153 -11.21 8.26 3.43
CA ASP A 153 -10.03 8.24 2.57
C ASP A 153 -10.00 6.94 1.77
N TRP A 154 -10.03 7.00 0.44
CA TRP A 154 -10.06 5.80 -0.40
C TRP A 154 -8.65 5.25 -0.71
N ILE A 155 -7.59 6.03 -0.48
CA ILE A 155 -6.20 5.62 -0.77
C ILE A 155 -5.76 4.48 0.14
N GLN A 156 -6.28 4.43 1.38
CA GLN A 156 -6.01 3.34 2.31
C GLN A 156 -6.43 1.95 1.79
N ASN A 157 -7.28 1.88 0.78
CA ASN A 157 -7.88 0.63 0.29
C ASN A 157 -7.09 -0.08 -0.80
N PHE A 158 -5.94 0.45 -1.25
CA PHE A 158 -5.15 -0.14 -2.34
C PHE A 158 -4.59 -1.54 -2.02
N ASP A 159 -4.46 -1.86 -0.74
CA ASP A 159 -4.03 -3.16 -0.22
C ASP A 159 -4.48 -3.24 1.26
N GLY A 160 -4.30 -4.39 1.91
CA GLY A 160 -4.52 -4.52 3.35
C GLY A 160 -3.46 -3.80 4.19
N HIS A 161 -3.82 -3.48 5.43
CA HIS A 161 -2.86 -2.96 6.42
C HIS A 161 -2.40 -4.09 7.35
N GLY A 162 -1.13 -4.03 7.75
CA GLY A 162 -0.61 -4.86 8.84
C GLY A 162 -0.22 -4.00 10.04
N GLY A 163 0.09 -4.66 11.16
CA GLY A 163 0.42 -4.00 12.43
C GLY A 163 -0.77 -3.34 13.10
N LEU A 164 -0.52 -2.25 13.83
CA LEU A 164 -1.56 -1.46 14.48
C LEU A 164 -2.21 -0.52 13.46
N VAL A 165 -3.54 -0.52 13.39
CA VAL A 165 -4.30 0.43 12.58
C VAL A 165 -5.14 1.28 13.50
N GLN A 166 -4.88 2.58 13.51
CA GLN A 166 -5.66 3.58 14.24
C GLN A 166 -6.54 4.32 13.24
N THR A 167 -7.86 4.17 13.36
CA THR A 167 -8.82 4.87 12.51
C THR A 167 -9.27 6.16 13.19
N LEU A 168 -9.29 7.26 12.44
CA LEU A 168 -9.79 8.58 12.84
C LEU A 168 -11.01 8.95 12.00
N SER A 169 -11.93 9.75 12.56
CA SER A 169 -13.06 10.26 11.79
C SER A 169 -12.64 11.38 10.85
N CYS A 170 -13.27 11.47 9.69
CA CYS A 170 -13.10 12.61 8.79
C CYS A 170 -14.16 13.67 9.04
N ASP A 171 -13.74 14.92 9.24
CA ASP A 171 -14.66 16.06 9.38
C ASP A 171 -15.10 16.64 8.02
N GLN A 172 -14.56 16.12 6.91
CA GLN A 172 -14.79 16.56 5.54
C GLN A 172 -15.34 15.42 4.65
N THR A 173 -16.20 14.55 5.20
CA THR A 173 -16.76 13.38 4.47
C THR A 173 -17.43 13.74 3.13
N SER A 174 -18.07 14.91 3.04
CA SER A 174 -18.65 15.41 1.79
C SER A 174 -17.61 15.71 0.69
N LYS A 175 -16.33 15.79 1.04
CA LYS A 175 -15.19 16.04 0.15
C LYS A 175 -14.24 14.84 0.04
N SER A 176 -14.62 13.66 0.55
CA SER A 176 -13.83 12.43 0.49
C SER A 176 -13.37 12.07 -0.93
N ILE A 177 -14.28 12.18 -1.91
CA ILE A 177 -13.98 11.88 -3.33
C ILE A 177 -12.94 12.85 -3.93
N ALA A 178 -12.87 14.06 -3.37
CA ALA A 178 -11.91 15.08 -3.75
C ALA A 178 -10.64 15.03 -2.87
N VAL A 179 -10.33 13.87 -2.28
CA VAL A 179 -9.17 13.67 -1.38
C VAL A 179 -9.17 14.59 -0.14
N GLY A 180 -10.31 15.19 0.22
CA GLY A 180 -10.42 16.04 1.41
C GLY A 180 -10.13 15.30 2.72
N CYS A 181 -10.49 14.01 2.79
CA CYS A 181 -10.17 13.15 3.93
C CYS A 181 -8.75 12.56 3.88
N HIS A 182 -7.98 12.83 2.82
CA HIS A 182 -6.61 12.33 2.66
C HIS A 182 -5.56 13.38 3.05
N LEU A 183 -5.95 14.64 3.22
CA LEU A 183 -5.02 15.70 3.63
C LEU A 183 -4.46 15.45 5.04
N VAL A 184 -3.14 15.60 5.17
CA VAL A 184 -2.43 15.38 6.44
C VAL A 184 -2.81 16.43 7.47
N GLU A 185 -3.13 17.65 7.02
CA GLU A 185 -3.57 18.77 7.86
C GLU A 185 -4.83 18.41 8.64
N GLY A 186 -5.78 17.73 7.99
CA GLY A 186 -7.00 17.24 8.64
C GLY A 186 -6.70 16.24 9.75
N THR A 187 -5.78 15.30 9.50
CA THR A 187 -5.33 14.31 10.49
C THR A 187 -4.63 14.97 11.68
N ILE A 188 -3.69 15.89 11.42
CA ILE A 188 -2.99 16.65 12.47
C ILE A 188 -4.00 17.42 13.31
N CYS A 189 -4.92 18.13 12.65
CA CYS A 189 -6.00 18.85 13.31
C CYS A 189 -6.87 17.99 14.22
N HIS A 190 -7.24 16.80 13.75
CA HIS A 190 -7.99 15.83 14.54
C HIS A 190 -7.20 15.45 15.80
N LEU A 191 -5.93 15.07 15.65
CA LEU A 191 -5.07 14.72 16.78
C LEU A 191 -4.89 15.89 17.76
N LEU A 192 -4.71 17.12 17.28
CA LEU A 192 -4.60 18.29 18.15
C LEU A 192 -5.88 18.55 18.96
N ARG A 193 -7.05 18.41 18.33
CA ARG A 193 -8.34 18.66 18.99
C ARG A 193 -8.66 17.61 20.06
N TYR A 194 -8.33 16.34 19.81
CA TYR A 194 -8.73 15.23 20.68
C TYR A 194 -7.63 14.75 21.63
N CYS A 195 -6.36 14.88 21.26
CA CYS A 195 -5.21 14.47 22.09
C CYS A 195 -4.44 15.66 22.69
N GLY A 196 -4.61 16.87 22.16
CA GLY A 196 -3.92 18.07 22.63
C GLY A 196 -2.48 18.18 22.12
N ASP A 197 -1.82 19.28 22.51
CA ASP A 197 -0.41 19.56 22.18
C ASP A 197 0.26 20.29 23.35
N GLU A 198 0.68 19.53 24.36
CA GLU A 198 1.33 20.07 25.55
C GLU A 198 2.59 20.89 25.22
N ALA A 199 3.29 20.50 24.16
CA ALA A 199 4.49 21.17 23.67
C ALA A 199 4.21 22.49 22.91
N ARG A 200 2.94 22.82 22.65
CA ARG A 200 2.50 24.03 21.93
C ARG A 200 3.26 24.27 20.62
N ARG A 201 3.48 23.19 19.87
CA ARG A 201 4.06 23.19 18.52
C ARG A 201 3.12 23.80 17.49
N PHE A 202 1.81 23.74 17.71
CA PHE A 202 0.80 24.27 16.79
C PHE A 202 0.04 25.45 17.41
N ALA A 203 -0.05 26.55 16.68
CA ALA A 203 -0.78 27.75 17.11
C ALA A 203 -2.29 27.65 16.87
N THR A 204 -2.70 27.10 15.72
CA THR A 204 -4.10 26.92 15.33
C THR A 204 -4.27 25.61 14.54
N CYS A 205 -5.53 25.20 14.37
CA CYS A 205 -5.94 24.11 13.51
C CYS A 205 -6.90 24.68 12.44
N GLU A 206 -6.33 25.48 11.56
CA GLU A 206 -7.02 26.04 10.40
C GLU A 206 -6.23 25.65 9.15
N HIS A 207 -6.89 24.99 8.21
CA HIS A 207 -6.31 24.67 6.91
C HIS A 207 -7.35 24.95 5.83
N ASP A 208 -6.92 25.64 4.78
CA ASP A 208 -7.76 25.87 3.62
C ASP A 208 -7.66 24.67 2.69
N TYR A 209 -8.79 24.00 2.50
CA TYR A 209 -8.95 23.02 1.44
C TYR A 209 -9.08 23.78 0.11
N THR A 210 -7.95 24.02 -0.56
CA THR A 210 -7.96 24.39 -1.97
C THR A 210 -7.90 23.10 -2.79
N PRO A 211 -8.98 22.70 -3.50
CA PRO A 211 -8.90 21.62 -4.46
C PRO A 211 -8.08 22.12 -5.65
N VAL A 212 -6.76 22.09 -5.51
CA VAL A 212 -5.86 22.27 -6.64
C VAL A 212 -6.04 21.03 -7.53
N SER A 213 -5.77 21.19 -8.82
CA SER A 213 -5.81 20.24 -9.94
C SER A 213 -5.56 18.73 -9.70
N THR A 214 -5.08 18.32 -8.53
CA THR A 214 -4.76 16.98 -8.06
C THR A 214 -5.88 15.95 -8.28
N VAL A 215 -7.15 16.28 -8.02
CA VAL A 215 -8.27 15.34 -8.25
C VAL A 215 -8.47 15.12 -9.74
N VAL A 216 -8.40 16.18 -10.54
CA VAL A 216 -8.57 16.10 -11.99
C VAL A 216 -7.40 15.37 -12.62
N GLU A 217 -6.18 15.54 -12.10
CA GLU A 217 -4.98 14.83 -12.58
C GLU A 217 -4.97 13.36 -12.16
N VAL A 218 -5.26 13.03 -10.89
CA VAL A 218 -5.38 11.64 -10.43
C VAL A 218 -6.51 10.91 -11.15
N VAL A 219 -7.67 11.55 -11.33
CA VAL A 219 -8.79 10.97 -12.10
C VAL A 219 -8.47 10.91 -13.59
N LYS A 220 -7.78 11.89 -14.19
CA LYS A 220 -7.35 11.82 -15.59
C LYS A 220 -6.29 10.75 -15.82
N GLU A 221 -5.40 10.51 -14.87
CA GLU A 221 -4.39 9.46 -14.95
C GLU A 221 -5.00 8.09 -14.68
N LEU A 222 -5.88 7.94 -13.68
CA LEU A 222 -6.66 6.70 -13.49
C LEU A 222 -7.57 6.43 -14.69
N TYR A 223 -8.21 7.46 -15.26
CA TYR A 223 -8.98 7.36 -16.49
C TYR A 223 -8.07 7.09 -17.69
N GLY A 224 -6.86 7.64 -17.73
CA GLY A 224 -5.83 7.38 -18.73
C GLY A 224 -5.34 5.95 -18.68
N VAL A 225 -5.17 5.38 -17.49
CA VAL A 225 -4.84 3.97 -17.23
C VAL A 225 -6.03 3.08 -17.56
N MET A 226 -7.25 3.42 -17.15
CA MET A 226 -8.45 2.67 -17.54
C MET A 226 -8.67 2.72 -19.05
N ARG A 227 -8.45 3.87 -19.69
CA ARG A 227 -8.60 4.07 -21.14
C ARG A 227 -7.44 3.45 -21.93
N ALA A 228 -6.20 3.47 -21.44
CA ALA A 228 -5.06 2.77 -22.02
C ALA A 228 -5.18 1.25 -21.82
N SER A 229 -5.76 0.80 -20.69
CA SER A 229 -6.17 -0.59 -20.47
C SER A 229 -7.32 -1.00 -21.40
N TRP A 230 -8.12 -0.05 -21.87
CA TRP A 230 -9.21 -0.28 -22.80
C TRP A 230 -8.79 -0.13 -24.27
N GLN A 231 -7.78 0.69 -24.59
CA GLN A 231 -7.42 1.08 -25.97
C GLN A 231 -6.01 0.67 -26.46
N SER A 232 -5.21 -0.15 -25.77
CA SER A 232 -3.92 -0.59 -26.34
C SER A 232 -3.63 -2.09 -26.24
N SER A 233 -3.24 -2.66 -27.38
CA SER A 233 -2.80 -4.03 -27.66
C SER A 233 -1.66 -4.54 -26.74
N TYR A 234 -0.95 -3.62 -26.08
CA TYR A 234 0.12 -3.93 -25.13
C TYR A 234 -0.40 -4.62 -23.86
N ILE A 235 -1.52 -4.16 -23.31
CA ILE A 235 -2.07 -4.72 -22.06
C ILE A 235 -3.00 -5.91 -22.33
N TYR A 236 -3.58 -6.09 -23.53
CA TYR A 236 -4.23 -7.37 -23.89
C TYR A 236 -3.22 -8.54 -23.88
N SER A 237 -1.98 -8.30 -24.31
CA SER A 237 -0.89 -9.26 -24.15
C SER A 237 -0.55 -9.48 -22.68
N GLN A 238 -0.46 -8.43 -21.86
CA GLN A 238 -0.18 -8.56 -20.42
C GLN A 238 -1.31 -9.25 -19.65
N TRP A 239 -2.59 -8.92 -19.89
CA TRP A 239 -3.75 -9.58 -19.27
C TRP A 239 -3.90 -11.02 -19.75
N LYS A 240 -3.63 -11.33 -21.03
CA LYS A 240 -3.54 -12.72 -21.46
C LYS A 240 -2.44 -13.45 -20.70
N SER A 241 -1.26 -12.85 -20.58
CA SER A 241 -0.13 -13.45 -19.86
C SER A 241 -0.40 -13.59 -18.37
N VAL A 242 -1.05 -12.62 -17.73
CA VAL A 242 -1.42 -12.62 -16.30
C VAL A 242 -2.57 -13.57 -16.04
N ALA A 243 -3.63 -13.57 -16.86
CA ALA A 243 -4.73 -14.52 -16.73
C ALA A 243 -4.27 -15.95 -17.02
N LEU A 244 -3.42 -16.15 -18.03
CA LEU A 244 -2.78 -17.44 -18.32
C LEU A 244 -1.87 -17.87 -17.18
N ALA A 245 -1.07 -16.95 -16.62
CA ALA A 245 -0.23 -17.23 -15.47
C ALA A 245 -1.04 -17.63 -14.25
N VAL A 246 -2.09 -16.88 -13.92
CA VAL A 246 -3.01 -17.19 -12.82
C VAL A 246 -3.68 -18.54 -13.06
N PHE A 247 -4.11 -18.83 -14.29
CA PHE A 247 -4.71 -20.11 -14.66
C PHE A 247 -3.72 -21.28 -14.55
N VAL A 248 -2.50 -21.13 -15.05
CA VAL A 248 -1.43 -22.14 -14.99
C VAL A 248 -0.98 -22.37 -13.55
N VAL A 249 -0.78 -21.32 -12.76
CA VAL A 249 -0.43 -21.43 -11.34
C VAL A 249 -1.56 -22.09 -10.56
N SER A 250 -2.82 -21.74 -10.84
CA SER A 250 -3.98 -22.40 -10.23
C SER A 250 -4.04 -23.89 -10.58
N LEU A 251 -3.77 -24.26 -11.83
CA LEU A 251 -3.70 -25.66 -12.26
C LEU A 251 -2.56 -26.43 -11.58
N ILE A 252 -1.38 -25.83 -11.46
CA ILE A 252 -0.22 -26.44 -10.78
C ILE A 252 -0.52 -26.63 -9.29
N LEU A 253 -1.14 -25.65 -8.64
CA LEU A 253 -1.52 -25.74 -7.22
C LEU A 253 -2.57 -26.82 -6.99
N VAL A 254 -3.60 -26.91 -7.85
CA VAL A 254 -4.62 -27.97 -7.80
C VAL A 254 -4.01 -29.35 -8.06
N ALA A 255 -3.10 -29.46 -9.03
CA ALA A 255 -2.43 -30.72 -9.36
C ALA A 255 -1.47 -31.20 -8.25
N ARG A 256 -0.80 -30.27 -7.55
CA ARG A 256 0.21 -30.59 -6.53
C ARG A 256 -0.36 -30.76 -5.13
N HIS A 257 -1.42 -30.03 -4.80
CA HIS A 257 -1.97 -29.99 -3.44
C HIS A 257 -3.44 -30.46 -3.33
N GLY A 258 -4.04 -30.87 -4.45
CA GLY A 258 -5.46 -31.18 -4.52
C GLY A 258 -6.33 -29.92 -4.54
N ALA A 259 -7.55 -30.03 -5.05
CA ALA A 259 -8.51 -28.93 -4.98
C ALA A 259 -8.85 -28.64 -3.50
N PRO A 260 -8.94 -27.36 -3.08
CA PRO A 260 -9.36 -27.02 -1.74
C PRO A 260 -10.74 -27.61 -1.49
N THR A 261 -10.84 -28.52 -0.52
CA THR A 261 -12.11 -29.11 -0.12
C THR A 261 -12.93 -28.04 0.58
N LEU A 262 -14.04 -27.63 -0.05
CA LEU A 262 -15.03 -26.78 0.60
C LEU A 262 -15.50 -27.50 1.88
N PRO A 263 -15.46 -26.86 3.07
CA PRO A 263 -16.00 -27.48 4.27
C PRO A 263 -17.50 -27.74 4.06
N ARG A 264 -17.88 -29.03 4.10
CA ARG A 264 -19.30 -29.43 4.13
C ARG A 264 -19.90 -28.88 5.41
N ALA A 265 -20.73 -27.85 5.31
CA ALA A 265 -21.58 -27.42 6.40
C ALA A 265 -22.49 -28.59 6.83
N LYS A 266 -22.27 -29.12 8.03
CA LYS A 266 -23.26 -29.98 8.69
C LYS A 266 -24.34 -29.06 9.23
N VAL A 267 -25.49 -29.04 8.58
CA VAL A 267 -26.72 -28.50 9.17
C VAL A 267 -27.13 -29.48 10.28
N SER A 268 -26.92 -29.08 11.53
CA SER A 268 -27.52 -29.74 12.68
C SER A 268 -28.88 -29.10 12.89
N SER A 269 -29.95 -29.85 12.67
CA SER A 269 -31.30 -29.47 13.07
C SER A 269 -31.41 -29.49 14.61
N VAL A 270 -31.76 -28.34 15.19
CA VAL A 270 -32.46 -28.22 16.49
C VAL A 270 -33.54 -27.17 16.28
#